data_AF-A0A3L9MI70-F1
#
_entry.id   AF-A0A3L9MI70-F1
#
_cell.length_a   1.000
_cell.length_b   1.000
_cell.length_c   1.000
_cell.angle_alpha   90.00
_cell.angle_beta   90.00
_cell.angle_gamma   90.00
#
_symmetry.space_group_name_H-M   'P 1'
#
loop_
_entity.id
_entity.type
_entity.pdbx_description
1 polymer ?
#
loop_
_entity_poly.entity_id
_entity_poly.type
_entity_poly.pdbx_seq_one_letter_code
_entity_poly.pdbx_strand_id
1 'polypeptide(L)'
;MNSVKSILKVVLNAIIVAALSYGLYYFVFNIWLSSYTNHGESVEVPNLSSMSIQQATQTLDELGLTYEVDSVNFDPKMKPYSIIDFYPNSLSKVKEGRRIFIKANPKTYRPVELPDLVGKSKRLAFTQLDISGLKIGNIIYEPDLAKDAVLKILYKGQIIKPGTVLPRFAVVDLVLGRGMLTGVRTPNLVGLDITSAKNSIKENFFELGQIKFIGSSQDTIGARVVYQFPFGGDAYDQGQPIDIWLSNKTMSEIKNQLKMLDREYKKFDEDTIQGNQYLDMLNKNNPQPKVEEIKVEASTSTAPQAPKVSEEIIIE
;
A
#
# COMPACT_ATOMS: atom_id res chain seq x y z
N MET A 1 67.30 62.07 64.17
CA MET A 1 67.97 61.01 63.36
C MET A 1 67.24 59.66 63.39
N ASN A 2 66.56 59.28 64.48
CA ASN A 2 65.86 57.98 64.59
C ASN A 2 64.56 57.88 63.79
N SER A 3 63.80 58.98 63.66
CA SER A 3 62.55 59.03 62.86
C SER A 3 62.80 58.76 61.36
N VAL A 4 63.83 59.40 60.78
CA VAL A 4 64.23 59.21 59.38
C VAL A 4 64.65 57.75 59.08
N LYS A 5 65.38 57.10 60.00
CA LYS A 5 65.73 55.68 59.89
C LYS A 5 64.52 54.75 59.95
N SER A 6 63.46 55.11 60.69
CA SER A 6 62.22 54.32 60.77
C SER A 6 61.39 54.43 59.48
N ILE A 7 61.27 55.64 58.92
CA ILE A 7 60.58 55.90 57.66
C ILE A 7 61.28 55.17 56.51
N LEU A 8 62.62 55.19 56.49
CA LEU A 8 63.41 54.47 55.48
C LEU A 8 63.17 52.95 55.52
N LYS A 9 63.00 52.34 56.71
CA LYS A 9 62.68 50.91 56.85
C LYS A 9 61.26 50.58 56.36
N VAL A 10 60.28 51.44 56.62
CA VAL A 10 58.91 51.26 56.14
C VAL A 10 58.85 51.36 54.61
N VAL A 11 59.53 52.33 54.02
CA VAL A 11 59.64 52.48 52.56
C VAL A 11 60.36 51.28 51.95
N LEU A 12 61.45 50.80 52.56
CA LEU A 12 62.17 49.61 52.09
C LEU A 12 61.28 48.35 52.12
N ASN A 13 60.54 48.12 53.21
CA ASN A 13 59.61 47.00 53.31
C ASN A 13 58.47 47.11 52.29
N ALA A 14 57.95 48.32 52.04
CA ALA A 14 56.94 48.54 51.02
C ALA A 14 57.46 48.23 49.61
N ILE A 15 58.70 48.62 49.29
CA ILE A 15 59.35 48.28 48.02
C ILE A 15 59.57 46.77 47.89
N ILE A 16 60.01 46.10 48.96
CA ILE A 16 60.18 44.64 48.96
C ILE A 16 58.84 43.94 48.74
N VAL A 17 57.78 44.36 49.43
CA VAL A 17 56.44 43.79 49.24
C VAL A 17 55.93 44.05 47.83
N ALA A 18 56.14 45.25 47.27
CA ALA A 18 55.78 45.58 45.90
C ALA A 18 56.57 44.76 44.87
N ALA A 19 57.86 44.52 45.11
CA ALA A 19 58.70 43.70 44.24
C ALA A 19 58.29 42.22 44.30
N LEU A 20 57.98 41.70 45.50
CA LEU A 20 57.51 40.34 45.69
C LEU A 20 56.12 40.12 45.08
N SER A 21 55.19 41.07 45.25
CA SER A 21 53.86 40.98 44.67
C SER A 21 53.90 41.09 43.14
N TYR A 22 54.73 41.98 42.59
CA TYR A 22 54.98 42.05 41.14
C TYR A 22 55.63 40.78 40.60
N GLY A 23 56.62 40.23 41.31
CA GLY A 23 57.27 38.97 40.96
C GLY A 23 56.30 37.80 40.94
N LEU A 24 55.43 37.69 41.96
CA LEU A 24 54.39 36.67 42.03
C LEU A 24 53.36 36.82 40.91
N TYR A 25 52.91 38.05 40.65
CA TYR A 25 52.04 38.35 39.51
C TYR A 25 52.67 37.92 38.18
N TYR A 26 53.93 38.30 37.94
CA TYR A 26 54.63 37.96 36.71
C TYR A 26 54.77 36.44 36.55
N PHE A 27 55.17 35.74 37.61
CA PHE A 27 55.30 34.29 37.62
C PHE A 27 53.96 33.58 37.35
N VAL A 28 52.91 33.95 38.07
CA VAL A 28 51.59 33.31 37.93
C VAL A 28 51.02 33.51 36.53
N PHE A 29 51.01 34.74 36.02
CA PHE A 29 50.33 35.08 34.77
C PHE A 29 51.16 34.79 33.51
N ASN A 30 52.49 34.93 33.54
CA ASN A 30 53.32 34.76 32.34
C ASN A 30 53.99 33.38 32.26
N ILE A 31 54.34 32.76 33.38
CA ILE A 31 55.08 31.49 33.39
C ILE A 31 54.13 30.33 33.68
N TRP A 32 53.50 30.33 34.87
CA TRP A 32 52.70 29.19 35.31
C TRP A 32 51.43 29.01 34.48
N LEU A 33 50.63 30.06 34.30
CA LEU A 33 49.41 30.00 33.49
C LEU A 33 49.69 29.67 32.03
N SER A 34 50.73 30.27 31.43
CA SER A 34 51.10 30.02 30.04
C SER A 34 51.45 28.55 29.80
N SER A 35 52.26 27.97 30.69
CA SER A 35 52.64 26.55 30.62
C SER A 35 51.48 25.61 30.96
N TYR A 36 50.65 25.94 31.95
CA TYR A 36 49.53 25.08 32.35
C TYR A 36 48.39 25.05 31.31
N THR A 37 48.25 26.10 30.49
CA THR A 37 47.15 26.22 29.52
C THR A 37 47.57 25.92 28.07
N ASN A 38 48.82 25.51 27.84
CA ASN A 38 49.47 25.39 26.53
C ASN A 38 49.16 26.61 25.65
N HIS A 39 49.44 27.80 26.19
CA HIS A 39 49.03 29.04 25.57
C HIS A 39 49.81 29.27 24.27
N GLY A 40 49.10 29.27 23.13
CA GLY A 40 49.68 29.45 21.80
C GLY A 40 49.94 28.16 21.01
N GLU A 41 49.79 26.99 21.65
CA GLU A 41 49.85 25.71 20.94
C GLU A 41 48.48 25.40 20.33
N SER A 42 48.44 25.30 19.01
CA SER A 42 47.24 24.96 18.26
C SER A 42 47.58 24.03 17.12
N VAL A 43 46.74 23.03 16.93
CA VAL A 43 46.73 22.15 15.77
C VAL A 43 45.77 22.73 14.74
N GLU A 44 46.19 22.77 13.48
CA GLU A 44 45.34 23.21 12.38
C GLU A 44 44.51 22.03 11.87
N VAL A 45 43.20 22.22 11.72
CA VAL A 45 42.30 21.17 11.23
C VAL A 45 42.54 20.97 9.73
N PRO A 46 42.93 19.76 9.28
CA PRO A 46 43.16 19.49 7.86
C PRO A 46 41.84 19.48 7.09
N ASN A 47 41.91 19.58 5.77
CA ASN A 47 40.73 19.43 4.92
C ASN A 47 40.35 17.95 4.81
N LEU A 48 39.21 17.57 5.41
CA LEU A 48 38.72 16.20 5.43
C LEU A 48 37.74 15.87 4.29
N SER A 49 37.24 16.86 3.52
CA SER A 49 36.12 16.66 2.57
C SER A 49 36.42 15.70 1.42
N SER A 50 37.69 15.53 1.04
CA SER A 50 38.10 14.61 -0.03
C SER A 50 38.51 13.23 0.48
N MET A 51 38.51 13.02 1.79
CA MET A 51 39.00 11.80 2.44
C MET A 51 37.86 10.79 2.68
N SER A 52 38.23 9.51 2.72
CA SER A 52 37.38 8.48 3.33
C SER A 52 37.40 8.62 4.86
N ILE A 53 36.38 8.09 5.55
CA ILE A 53 36.37 8.05 7.03
C ILE A 53 37.68 7.47 7.57
N GLN A 54 38.17 6.35 7.01
CA GLN A 54 39.41 5.72 7.52
C GLN A 54 40.63 6.63 7.39
N GLN A 55 40.78 7.30 6.24
CA GLN A 55 41.90 8.23 6.01
C GLN A 55 41.79 9.42 6.95
N ALA A 56 40.60 9.99 7.10
CA ALA A 56 40.38 11.14 7.96
C ALA A 56 40.63 10.83 9.44
N THR A 57 40.13 9.69 9.95
CA THR A 57 40.38 9.29 11.33
C THR A 57 41.85 9.08 11.59
N GLN A 58 42.58 8.44 10.66
CA GLN A 58 44.02 8.26 10.78
C GLN A 58 44.76 9.61 10.81
N THR A 59 44.41 10.54 9.91
CA THR A 59 45.02 11.89 9.89
C THR A 59 44.73 12.66 11.18
N LEU A 60 43.52 12.54 11.75
CA LEU A 60 43.18 13.20 13.00
C LEU A 60 43.93 12.60 14.20
N ASP A 61 44.08 11.28 14.24
CA ASP A 61 44.85 10.57 15.28
C ASP A 61 46.32 10.97 15.25
N GLU A 62 46.93 11.06 14.05
CA GLU A 62 48.30 11.53 13.86
C GLU A 62 48.52 12.97 14.34
N LEU A 63 47.46 13.79 14.36
CA LEU A 63 47.45 15.17 14.83
C LEU A 63 47.05 15.32 16.31
N GLY A 64 46.84 14.22 17.03
CA GLY A 64 46.41 14.25 18.43
C GLY A 64 45.00 14.81 18.63
N LEU A 65 44.16 14.79 17.59
CA LEU A 65 42.77 15.24 17.63
C LEU A 65 41.84 14.04 17.87
N THR A 66 40.73 14.27 18.55
CA THR A 66 39.70 13.24 18.73
C THR A 66 38.58 13.44 17.71
N TYR A 67 37.76 12.43 17.47
CA TYR A 67 36.68 12.52 16.50
C TYR A 67 35.40 11.85 16.97
N GLU A 68 34.28 12.32 16.41
CA GLU A 68 32.96 11.71 16.55
C GLU A 68 32.31 11.66 15.17
N VAL A 69 31.96 10.46 14.73
CA VAL A 69 31.36 10.24 13.41
C VAL A 69 29.86 10.12 13.57
N ASP A 70 29.13 11.04 12.97
CA ASP A 70 27.68 10.97 12.80
C ASP A 70 27.34 10.60 11.35
N SER A 71 26.24 9.87 11.17
CA SER A 71 25.75 9.46 9.86
C SER A 71 24.53 10.28 9.48
N VAL A 72 24.60 10.97 8.34
CA VAL A 72 23.50 11.77 7.81
C VAL A 72 22.68 10.99 6.78
N ASN A 73 21.67 11.62 6.19
CA ASN A 73 20.93 11.04 5.07
C ASN A 73 21.88 10.78 3.89
N PHE A 74 21.72 9.60 3.27
CA PHE A 74 22.50 9.21 2.11
C PHE A 74 22.37 10.21 0.95
N ASP A 75 23.50 10.71 0.46
CA ASP A 75 23.59 11.49 -0.77
C ASP A 75 24.15 10.61 -1.90
N PRO A 76 23.37 10.32 -2.96
CA PRO A 76 23.82 9.52 -4.09
C PRO A 76 24.90 10.20 -4.96
N LYS A 77 25.12 11.52 -4.81
CA LYS A 77 26.17 12.24 -5.54
C LYS A 77 27.55 12.07 -4.91
N MET A 78 27.60 11.61 -3.67
CA MET A 78 28.82 11.44 -2.89
C MET A 78 29.19 9.96 -2.80
N LYS A 79 30.49 9.66 -2.63
CA LYS A 79 30.94 8.27 -2.46
C LYS A 79 30.45 7.70 -1.12
N PRO A 80 30.18 6.40 -1.01
CA PRO A 80 29.98 5.75 0.28
C PRO A 80 31.14 6.03 1.24
N TYR A 81 30.82 6.37 2.49
CA TYR A 81 31.80 6.67 3.55
C TYR A 81 32.74 7.84 3.25
N SER A 82 32.40 8.73 2.32
CA SER A 82 33.08 10.01 2.19
C SER A 82 32.57 10.99 3.25
N ILE A 83 33.43 11.91 3.66
CA ILE A 83 33.04 13.00 4.55
C ILE A 83 32.22 14.01 3.77
N ILE A 84 31.01 14.29 4.26
CA ILE A 84 30.10 15.28 3.67
C ILE A 84 30.41 16.66 4.27
N ASP A 85 30.60 16.68 5.59
CA ASP A 85 30.72 17.91 6.37
C ASP A 85 31.45 17.60 7.68
N PHE A 86 32.14 18.57 8.26
CA PHE A 86 32.84 18.39 9.52
C PHE A 86 33.01 19.72 10.26
N TYR A 87 33.12 19.65 11.58
CA TYR A 87 33.27 20.82 12.42
C TYR A 87 34.25 20.57 13.59
N PRO A 88 35.18 21.49 13.89
CA PRO A 88 35.49 22.74 13.20
C PRO A 88 35.97 22.56 11.74
N ASN A 89 35.77 23.59 10.91
CA ASN A 89 36.10 23.54 9.47
C ASN A 89 37.62 23.50 9.24
N SER A 90 38.03 23.13 8.02
CA SER A 90 39.43 23.15 7.60
C SER A 90 40.10 24.50 7.90
N LEU A 91 41.40 24.46 8.21
CA LEU A 91 42.23 25.62 8.56
C LEU A 91 41.86 26.28 9.92
N SER A 92 40.85 25.77 10.63
CA SER A 92 40.57 26.21 12.00
C SER A 92 41.71 25.79 12.92
N LYS A 93 42.10 26.68 13.83
CA LYS A 93 43.08 26.36 14.87
C LYS A 93 42.37 25.86 16.12
N VAL A 94 42.71 24.66 16.56
CA VAL A 94 42.13 24.01 17.73
C VAL A 94 43.22 23.58 18.70
N LYS A 95 42.87 23.35 19.96
CA LYS A 95 43.79 22.73 20.92
C LYS A 95 43.89 21.22 20.66
N GLU A 96 44.98 20.62 21.10
CA GLU A 96 45.14 19.17 21.13
C GLU A 96 43.98 18.49 21.88
N GLY A 97 43.63 17.27 21.47
CA GLY A 97 42.50 16.52 22.03
C GLY A 97 41.12 17.07 21.64
N ARG A 98 41.04 18.16 20.86
CA ARG A 98 39.76 18.70 20.40
C ARG A 98 39.02 17.64 19.58
N ARG A 99 37.73 17.48 19.91
CA ARG A 99 36.81 16.62 19.17
C ARG A 99 36.37 17.29 17.87
N ILE A 100 36.60 16.61 16.76
CA ILE A 100 36.13 16.93 15.42
C ILE A 100 34.87 16.12 15.14
N PHE A 101 33.76 16.81 14.88
CA PHE A 101 32.51 16.18 14.47
C PHE A 101 32.55 15.95 12.97
N ILE A 102 32.38 14.71 12.53
CA ILE A 102 32.42 14.32 11.13
C ILE A 102 31.04 13.80 10.75
N LYS A 103 30.43 14.39 9.72
CA LYS A 103 29.23 13.85 9.08
C LYS A 103 29.67 13.05 7.85
N ALA A 104 29.47 11.74 7.91
CA ALA A 104 29.82 10.86 6.82
C ALA A 104 28.61 10.43 5.98
N ASN A 105 28.83 10.24 4.68
CA ASN A 105 27.85 9.65 3.80
C ASN A 105 27.71 8.15 4.13
N PRO A 106 26.52 7.65 4.51
CA PRO A 106 26.34 6.22 4.72
C PRO A 106 26.52 5.44 3.40
N LYS A 107 26.57 4.11 3.48
CA LYS A 107 26.70 3.27 2.30
C LYS A 107 25.49 3.32 1.37
N THR A 108 24.30 3.39 1.95
CA THR A 108 23.02 3.38 1.24
C THR A 108 22.00 4.23 1.98
N TYR A 109 20.84 4.45 1.37
CA TYR A 109 19.66 4.96 2.08
C TYR A 109 19.36 4.12 3.32
N ARG A 110 18.83 4.78 4.36
CA ARG A 110 18.31 4.11 5.55
C ARG A 110 17.22 3.11 5.12
N PRO A 111 17.26 1.86 5.61
CA PRO A 111 16.21 0.90 5.33
C PRO A 111 14.89 1.36 5.94
N VAL A 112 13.79 0.78 5.44
CA VAL A 112 12.43 1.14 5.81
C VAL A 112 11.69 -0.10 6.26
N GLU A 113 10.74 0.05 7.17
CA GLU A 113 9.92 -1.07 7.64
C GLU A 113 8.70 -1.25 6.76
N LEU A 114 8.33 -2.52 6.52
CA LEU A 114 7.09 -2.84 5.83
C LEU A 114 5.89 -2.46 6.72
N PRO A 115 4.99 -1.56 6.27
CA PRO A 115 3.78 -1.24 7.01
C PRO A 115 2.82 -2.44 7.10
N ASP A 116 1.91 -2.42 8.09
CA ASP A 116 0.85 -3.42 8.20
C ASP A 116 -0.27 -3.16 7.17
N LEU A 117 -0.22 -3.89 6.06
CA LEU A 117 -1.17 -3.74 4.95
C LEU A 117 -2.09 -4.95 4.77
N VAL A 118 -1.91 -6.04 5.52
CA VAL A 118 -2.75 -7.24 5.36
C VAL A 118 -4.19 -6.88 5.74
N GLY A 119 -5.14 -7.28 4.90
CA GLY A 119 -6.57 -6.93 5.02
C GLY A 119 -6.90 -5.47 4.65
N LYS A 120 -5.92 -4.63 4.30
CA LYS A 120 -6.17 -3.26 3.86
C LYS A 120 -6.54 -3.23 2.37
N SER A 121 -7.23 -2.18 1.95
CA SER A 121 -7.58 -2.00 0.55
C SER A 121 -6.34 -1.71 -0.31
N LYS A 122 -6.39 -2.14 -1.58
CA LYS A 122 -5.38 -1.83 -2.61
C LYS A 122 -4.97 -0.37 -2.61
N ARG A 123 -5.94 0.54 -2.57
CA ARG A 123 -5.69 1.99 -2.56
C ARG A 123 -4.84 2.42 -1.37
N LEU A 124 -5.20 1.96 -0.16
CA LEU A 124 -4.46 2.29 1.06
C LEU A 124 -3.05 1.68 1.02
N ALA A 125 -2.93 0.43 0.58
CA ALA A 125 -1.65 -0.24 0.42
C ALA A 125 -0.70 0.53 -0.50
N PHE A 126 -1.21 1.03 -1.63
CA PHE A 126 -0.41 1.77 -2.59
C PHE A 126 0.14 3.06 -2.00
N THR A 127 -0.72 3.84 -1.36
CA THR A 127 -0.33 5.08 -0.69
C THR A 127 0.70 4.81 0.41
N GLN A 128 0.47 3.81 1.26
CA GLN A 128 1.34 3.54 2.39
C GLN A 128 2.72 3.01 1.96
N LEU A 129 2.78 2.19 0.91
CA LEU A 129 4.05 1.73 0.34
C LEU A 129 4.87 2.88 -0.23
N ASP A 130 4.25 3.80 -0.98
CA ASP A 130 4.95 4.94 -1.56
C ASP A 130 5.47 5.91 -0.48
N ILE A 131 4.65 6.22 0.54
CA ILE A 131 5.08 7.00 1.72
C ILE A 131 6.24 6.34 2.44
N SER A 132 6.21 5.02 2.58
CA SER A 132 7.29 4.24 3.22
C SER A 132 8.55 4.15 2.32
N GLY A 133 8.52 4.68 1.10
CA GLY A 133 9.64 4.62 0.17
C GLY A 133 9.87 3.23 -0.42
N LEU A 134 8.86 2.37 -0.43
CA LEU A 134 8.84 1.08 -1.11
C LEU A 134 8.21 1.22 -2.50
N LYS A 135 8.57 0.33 -3.42
CA LYS A 135 8.04 0.33 -4.79
C LYS A 135 7.15 -0.88 -5.00
N ILE A 136 6.09 -0.69 -5.77
CA ILE A 136 5.13 -1.74 -6.09
C ILE A 136 5.63 -2.45 -7.35
N GLY A 137 5.73 -3.77 -7.28
CA GLY A 137 6.06 -4.64 -8.40
C GLY A 137 4.79 -5.20 -9.04
N ASN A 138 4.68 -6.52 -9.05
CA ASN A 138 3.56 -7.24 -9.62
C ASN A 138 2.35 -7.22 -8.70
N ILE A 139 1.17 -7.26 -9.30
CA ILE A 139 -0.11 -7.44 -8.62
C ILE A 139 -0.67 -8.80 -9.01
N ILE A 140 -0.82 -9.68 -8.03
CA ILE A 140 -1.28 -11.05 -8.20
C ILE A 140 -2.66 -11.14 -7.57
N TYR A 141 -3.63 -11.73 -8.26
CA TYR A 141 -4.98 -11.91 -7.74
C TYR A 141 -5.22 -13.37 -7.35
N GLU A 142 -5.55 -13.62 -6.09
CA GLU A 142 -5.99 -14.93 -5.59
C GLU A 142 -7.50 -14.93 -5.33
N PRO A 143 -8.19 -16.08 -5.46
CA PRO A 143 -9.58 -16.22 -5.06
C PRO A 143 -9.74 -15.89 -3.56
N ASP A 144 -10.53 -14.86 -3.25
CA ASP A 144 -10.84 -14.43 -1.89
C ASP A 144 -12.11 -13.58 -1.92
N LEU A 145 -12.90 -13.60 -0.84
CA LEU A 145 -14.15 -12.83 -0.74
C LEU A 145 -13.89 -11.32 -0.67
N ALA A 146 -12.79 -10.90 -0.06
CA ALA A 146 -12.42 -9.51 0.12
C ALA A 146 -11.77 -8.95 -1.16
N LYS A 147 -12.61 -8.49 -2.08
CA LYS A 147 -12.18 -7.86 -3.34
C LYS A 147 -11.19 -6.71 -3.10
N ASP A 148 -10.07 -6.75 -3.81
CA ASP A 148 -8.99 -5.77 -3.77
C ASP A 148 -8.37 -5.56 -2.36
N ALA A 149 -8.61 -6.46 -1.41
CA ALA A 149 -7.90 -6.47 -0.14
C ALA A 149 -6.54 -7.14 -0.29
N VAL A 150 -5.51 -6.62 0.39
CA VAL A 150 -4.19 -7.25 0.41
C VAL A 150 -4.25 -8.50 1.27
N LEU A 151 -3.96 -9.64 0.67
CA LEU A 151 -3.87 -10.91 1.39
C LEU A 151 -2.44 -11.14 1.90
N LYS A 152 -1.45 -10.89 1.04
CA LYS A 152 -0.03 -11.18 1.29
C LYS A 152 0.84 -10.18 0.55
N ILE A 153 2.05 -9.97 1.05
CA ILE A 153 3.08 -9.16 0.37
C ILE A 153 4.28 -10.06 0.15
N LEU A 154 4.84 -10.02 -1.07
CA LEU A 154 6.01 -10.79 -1.44
C LEU A 154 7.20 -9.87 -1.64
N TYR A 155 8.37 -10.31 -1.18
CA TYR A 155 9.65 -9.70 -1.52
C TYR A 155 10.58 -10.80 -2.03
N LYS A 156 11.08 -10.64 -3.26
CA LYS A 156 11.89 -11.66 -3.95
C LYS A 156 11.23 -13.04 -3.96
N GLY A 157 9.91 -13.08 -4.18
CA GLY A 157 9.11 -14.30 -4.23
C GLY A 157 8.76 -14.93 -2.86
N GLN A 158 9.19 -14.35 -1.74
CA GLN A 158 8.89 -14.87 -0.40
C GLN A 158 7.88 -13.99 0.33
N ILE A 159 6.96 -14.60 1.07
CA ILE A 159 5.99 -13.88 1.90
C ILE A 159 6.71 -13.20 3.06
N ILE A 160 6.48 -11.91 3.21
CA ILE A 160 7.03 -11.09 4.30
C ILE A 160 5.93 -10.59 5.22
N LYS A 161 6.28 -10.37 6.49
CA LYS A 161 5.36 -9.90 7.52
C LYS A 161 5.48 -8.38 7.72
N PRO A 162 4.44 -7.71 8.23
CA PRO A 162 4.56 -6.33 8.71
C PRO A 162 5.73 -6.17 9.68
N GLY A 163 6.39 -5.01 9.65
CA GLY A 163 7.60 -4.71 10.42
C GLY A 163 8.90 -5.27 9.83
N THR A 164 8.85 -6.03 8.73
CA THR A 164 10.07 -6.51 8.06
C THR A 164 10.88 -5.32 7.54
N VAL A 165 12.14 -5.23 7.92
CA VAL A 165 13.07 -4.19 7.46
C VAL A 165 13.53 -4.49 6.04
N LEU A 166 13.30 -3.55 5.12
CA LEU A 166 13.62 -3.66 3.70
C LEU A 166 14.55 -2.53 3.26
N PRO A 167 15.40 -2.75 2.25
CA PRO A 167 16.12 -1.66 1.60
C PRO A 167 15.13 -0.60 1.09
N ARG A 168 15.48 0.68 1.22
CA ARG A 168 14.67 1.74 0.60
C ARG A 168 14.57 1.49 -0.90
N PHE A 169 13.41 1.78 -1.47
CA PHE A 169 13.05 1.53 -2.87
C PHE A 169 13.02 0.05 -3.27
N ALA A 170 13.02 -0.87 -2.29
CA ALA A 170 12.75 -2.27 -2.56
C ALA A 170 11.40 -2.43 -3.27
N VAL A 171 11.39 -3.29 -4.29
CA VAL A 171 10.17 -3.67 -5.01
C VAL A 171 9.50 -4.82 -4.29
N VAL A 172 8.23 -4.65 -3.93
CA VAL A 172 7.39 -5.68 -3.31
C VAL A 172 6.19 -5.98 -4.20
N ASP A 173 5.84 -7.25 -4.33
CA ASP A 173 4.65 -7.69 -5.06
C ASP A 173 3.47 -7.81 -4.09
N LEU A 174 2.28 -7.47 -4.57
CA LEU A 174 1.04 -7.52 -3.78
C LEU A 174 0.16 -8.66 -4.25
N VAL A 175 -0.25 -9.52 -3.32
CA VAL A 175 -1.28 -10.53 -3.54
C VAL A 175 -2.60 -9.96 -3.03
N LEU A 176 -3.55 -9.76 -3.93
CA LEU A 176 -4.85 -9.15 -3.66
C LEU A 176 -5.97 -10.18 -3.81
N GLY A 177 -7.06 -9.98 -3.05
CA GLY A 177 -8.29 -10.74 -3.24
C GLY A 177 -8.98 -10.35 -4.54
N ARG A 178 -9.36 -11.34 -5.35
CA ARG A 178 -10.08 -11.11 -6.61
C ARG A 178 -11.55 -10.74 -6.39
N GLY A 179 -12.12 -11.08 -5.23
CA GLY A 179 -13.56 -11.05 -5.03
C GLY A 179 -14.26 -12.20 -5.75
N MET A 180 -15.59 -12.22 -5.61
CA MET A 180 -16.46 -13.12 -6.37
C MET A 180 -16.55 -12.66 -7.83
N LEU A 181 -16.49 -13.62 -8.76
CA LEU A 181 -16.65 -13.35 -10.19
C LEU A 181 -18.14 -13.27 -10.55
N THR A 182 -18.44 -12.39 -11.50
CA THR A 182 -19.77 -12.28 -12.10
C THR A 182 -19.85 -13.04 -13.42
N GLY A 183 -21.03 -13.55 -13.76
CA GLY A 183 -21.29 -14.26 -15.03
C GLY A 183 -20.49 -15.55 -15.23
N VAL A 184 -20.13 -16.23 -14.14
CA VAL A 184 -19.46 -17.54 -14.19
C VAL A 184 -20.44 -18.60 -14.67
N ARG A 185 -19.97 -19.54 -15.49
CA ARG A 185 -20.78 -20.66 -15.96
C ARG A 185 -21.08 -21.59 -14.79
N THR A 186 -22.35 -21.80 -14.51
CA THR A 186 -22.80 -22.74 -13.49
C THR A 186 -22.43 -24.18 -13.88
N PRO A 187 -22.03 -25.02 -12.91
CA PRO A 187 -21.77 -26.42 -13.18
C PRO A 187 -23.06 -27.17 -13.54
N ASN A 188 -22.95 -28.21 -14.37
CA ASN A 188 -24.04 -29.14 -14.59
C ASN A 188 -24.00 -30.23 -13.50
N LEU A 189 -25.02 -30.22 -12.65
CA LEU A 189 -25.20 -31.09 -11.50
C LEU A 189 -26.18 -32.24 -11.81
N VAL A 190 -26.94 -32.16 -12.90
CA VAL A 190 -27.95 -33.17 -13.25
C VAL A 190 -27.27 -34.53 -13.45
N GLY A 191 -27.81 -35.56 -12.78
CA GLY A 191 -27.29 -36.93 -12.76
C GLY A 191 -26.29 -37.21 -11.64
N LEU A 192 -25.77 -36.20 -10.93
CA LEU A 192 -24.86 -36.41 -9.80
C LEU A 192 -25.62 -36.87 -8.54
N ASP A 193 -24.93 -37.55 -7.61
CA ASP A 193 -25.44 -37.65 -6.23
C ASP A 193 -25.30 -36.33 -5.48
N ILE A 194 -25.98 -36.24 -4.35
CA ILE A 194 -25.96 -35.06 -3.47
C ILE A 194 -24.54 -34.68 -3.02
N THR A 195 -23.66 -35.65 -2.78
CA THR A 195 -22.30 -35.38 -2.31
C THR A 195 -21.45 -34.76 -3.41
N SER A 196 -21.46 -35.36 -4.61
CA SER A 196 -20.74 -34.86 -5.78
C SER A 196 -21.29 -33.50 -6.23
N ALA A 197 -22.62 -33.32 -6.18
CA ALA A 197 -23.24 -32.04 -6.49
C ALA A 197 -22.82 -30.94 -5.50
N LYS A 198 -22.84 -31.22 -4.19
CA LYS A 198 -22.37 -30.28 -3.15
C LYS A 198 -20.91 -29.90 -3.33
N ASN A 199 -20.05 -30.86 -3.66
CA ASN A 199 -18.64 -30.59 -3.91
C ASN A 199 -18.46 -29.71 -5.15
N SER A 200 -19.15 -30.04 -6.25
CA SER A 200 -19.11 -29.25 -7.48
C SER A 200 -19.59 -27.80 -7.27
N ILE A 201 -20.67 -27.58 -6.51
CA ILE A 201 -21.16 -26.24 -6.14
C ILE A 201 -20.06 -25.44 -5.40
N LYS A 202 -19.46 -26.04 -4.37
CA LYS A 202 -18.44 -25.37 -3.53
C LYS A 202 -17.14 -25.09 -4.27
N GLU A 203 -16.66 -26.04 -5.07
CA GLU A 203 -15.42 -25.89 -5.87
C GLU A 203 -15.54 -24.75 -6.89
N ASN A 204 -16.76 -24.47 -7.37
CA ASN A 204 -17.05 -23.38 -8.27
C ASN A 204 -17.45 -22.07 -7.55
N PHE A 205 -17.32 -22.02 -6.22
CA PHE A 205 -17.64 -20.88 -5.35
C PHE A 205 -19.09 -20.41 -5.46
N PHE A 206 -20.03 -21.33 -5.69
CA PHE A 206 -21.46 -21.10 -5.53
C PHE A 206 -21.92 -21.59 -4.15
N GLU A 207 -23.06 -21.11 -3.69
CA GLU A 207 -23.67 -21.57 -2.44
C GLU A 207 -24.68 -22.68 -2.72
N LEU A 208 -24.86 -23.59 -1.75
CA LEU A 208 -25.92 -24.59 -1.84
C LEU A 208 -27.26 -23.91 -1.48
N GLY A 209 -28.18 -23.89 -2.43
CA GLY A 209 -29.53 -23.38 -2.23
C GLY A 209 -30.47 -24.41 -1.59
N GLN A 210 -31.71 -24.38 -2.02
CA GLN A 210 -32.76 -25.30 -1.58
C GLN A 210 -32.53 -26.69 -2.15
N ILE A 211 -32.71 -27.71 -1.29
CA ILE A 211 -32.79 -29.11 -1.71
C ILE A 211 -34.25 -29.53 -1.64
N LYS A 212 -34.83 -29.84 -2.80
CA LYS A 212 -36.21 -30.35 -2.91
C LYS A 212 -36.21 -31.80 -3.37
N PHE A 213 -37.21 -32.57 -2.96
CA PHE A 213 -37.37 -33.95 -3.41
C PHE A 213 -38.57 -34.08 -4.34
N ILE A 214 -38.39 -34.80 -5.45
CA ILE A 214 -39.45 -35.10 -6.41
C ILE A 214 -39.92 -36.53 -6.17
N GLY A 215 -41.11 -36.65 -5.60
CA GLY A 215 -41.76 -37.93 -5.28
C GLY A 215 -42.11 -38.03 -3.80
N SER A 216 -42.48 -39.23 -3.36
CA SER A 216 -42.92 -39.49 -1.99
C SER A 216 -41.77 -39.79 -1.03
N SER A 217 -40.58 -40.12 -1.56
CA SER A 217 -39.41 -40.44 -0.75
C SER A 217 -38.53 -39.21 -0.55
N GLN A 218 -38.08 -39.01 0.69
CA GLN A 218 -37.02 -38.06 1.05
C GLN A 218 -35.66 -38.77 1.20
N ASP A 219 -35.60 -40.05 0.83
CA ASP A 219 -34.36 -40.81 0.89
C ASP A 219 -33.34 -40.24 -0.11
N THR A 220 -32.15 -39.96 0.38
CA THR A 220 -31.01 -39.49 -0.43
C THR A 220 -30.21 -40.65 -1.01
N ILE A 221 -30.37 -41.87 -0.45
CA ILE A 221 -29.67 -43.06 -0.90
C ILE A 221 -30.21 -43.46 -2.29
N GLY A 222 -29.33 -43.44 -3.29
CA GLY A 222 -29.68 -43.70 -4.68
C GLY A 222 -30.40 -42.54 -5.39
N ALA A 223 -30.69 -41.44 -4.70
CA ALA A 223 -31.24 -40.25 -5.32
C ALA A 223 -30.18 -39.52 -6.14
N ARG A 224 -30.58 -39.03 -7.31
CA ARG A 224 -29.74 -38.20 -8.18
C ARG A 224 -30.38 -36.84 -8.36
N VAL A 225 -29.56 -35.83 -8.66
CA VAL A 225 -30.05 -34.52 -9.08
C VAL A 225 -30.77 -34.69 -10.42
N VAL A 226 -32.06 -34.39 -10.45
CA VAL A 226 -32.89 -34.49 -11.66
C VAL A 226 -33.23 -33.11 -12.23
N TYR A 227 -33.07 -32.06 -11.43
CA TYR A 227 -33.24 -30.68 -11.84
C TYR A 227 -32.33 -29.78 -11.02
N GLN A 228 -31.91 -28.66 -11.62
CA GLN A 228 -31.21 -27.60 -10.92
C GLN A 228 -31.69 -26.24 -11.42
N PHE A 229 -31.55 -25.22 -10.58
CA PHE A 229 -31.72 -23.83 -10.97
C PHE A 229 -30.70 -22.96 -10.22
N PRO A 230 -29.95 -22.07 -10.89
CA PRO A 230 -29.86 -21.87 -12.36
C PRO A 230 -29.42 -23.12 -13.14
N PHE A 231 -29.71 -23.15 -14.44
CA PHE A 231 -29.40 -24.28 -15.31
C PHE A 231 -27.89 -24.40 -15.53
N GLY A 232 -27.40 -25.61 -15.80
CA GLY A 232 -25.98 -25.84 -16.08
C GLY A 232 -25.55 -25.04 -17.32
N GLY A 233 -24.47 -24.29 -17.18
CA GLY A 233 -23.96 -23.40 -18.22
C GLY A 233 -24.61 -22.01 -18.26
N ASP A 234 -25.55 -21.69 -17.38
CA ASP A 234 -26.04 -20.32 -17.23
C ASP A 234 -24.92 -19.40 -16.72
N ALA A 235 -24.97 -18.13 -17.11
CA ALA A 235 -24.11 -17.11 -16.52
C ALA A 235 -24.69 -16.71 -15.16
N TYR A 236 -23.95 -16.98 -14.09
CA TYR A 236 -24.40 -16.73 -12.73
C TYR A 236 -23.25 -16.22 -11.86
N ASP A 237 -23.58 -15.40 -10.87
CA ASP A 237 -22.57 -14.77 -10.04
C ASP A 237 -22.13 -15.72 -8.92
N GLN A 238 -20.82 -15.80 -8.68
CA GLN A 238 -20.30 -16.60 -7.56
C GLN A 238 -20.86 -16.07 -6.23
N GLY A 239 -21.07 -16.99 -5.29
CA GLY A 239 -21.74 -16.73 -4.01
C GLY A 239 -23.26 -16.82 -4.03
N GLN A 240 -23.86 -16.88 -5.21
CA GLN A 240 -25.29 -17.07 -5.33
C GLN A 240 -25.66 -18.55 -5.12
N PRO A 241 -26.87 -18.83 -4.58
CA PRO A 241 -27.31 -20.19 -4.30
C PRO A 241 -27.72 -20.95 -5.58
N ILE A 242 -27.36 -22.23 -5.66
CA ILE A 242 -27.90 -23.16 -6.66
C ILE A 242 -28.89 -24.11 -5.98
N ASP A 243 -30.15 -24.04 -6.39
CA ASP A 243 -31.22 -24.93 -5.95
C ASP A 243 -31.14 -26.26 -6.72
N ILE A 244 -31.35 -27.37 -6.02
CA ILE A 244 -31.33 -28.72 -6.62
C ILE A 244 -32.56 -29.53 -6.24
N TRP A 245 -33.03 -30.34 -7.18
CA TRP A 245 -34.10 -31.29 -6.98
C TRP A 245 -33.56 -32.71 -7.10
N LEU A 246 -33.83 -33.52 -6.09
CA LEU A 246 -33.40 -34.91 -6.00
C LEU A 246 -34.58 -35.85 -6.26
N SER A 247 -34.32 -36.97 -6.93
CA SER A 247 -35.28 -38.06 -7.06
C SER A 247 -34.58 -39.40 -7.19
N ASN A 248 -35.22 -40.45 -6.68
CA ASN A 248 -34.83 -41.84 -6.88
C ASN A 248 -35.66 -42.53 -7.98
N LYS A 249 -36.59 -41.80 -8.61
CA LYS A 249 -37.47 -42.31 -9.66
C LYS A 249 -36.84 -42.17 -11.05
N THR A 250 -37.36 -42.93 -11.99
CA THR A 250 -36.96 -42.83 -13.40
C THR A 250 -37.50 -41.56 -14.06
N MET A 251 -36.84 -41.09 -15.11
CA MET A 251 -37.21 -39.88 -15.86
C MET A 251 -38.67 -39.91 -16.36
N SER A 252 -39.17 -41.09 -16.73
CA SER A 252 -40.55 -41.28 -17.19
C SER A 252 -41.59 -40.98 -16.11
N GLU A 253 -41.31 -41.38 -14.86
CA GLU A 253 -42.22 -41.22 -13.73
C GLU A 253 -42.31 -39.76 -13.27
N ILE A 254 -41.22 -38.99 -13.42
CA ILE A 254 -41.14 -37.59 -12.97
C ILE A 254 -41.34 -36.58 -14.10
N LYS A 255 -41.62 -37.04 -15.33
CA LYS A 255 -41.73 -36.19 -16.53
C LYS A 255 -42.69 -35.02 -16.36
N ASN A 256 -43.84 -35.24 -15.73
CA ASN A 256 -44.83 -34.18 -15.50
C ASN A 256 -44.34 -33.12 -14.50
N GLN A 257 -43.62 -33.55 -13.46
CA GLN A 257 -43.05 -32.65 -12.45
C GLN A 257 -41.90 -31.83 -13.06
N LEU A 258 -41.05 -32.44 -13.88
CA LEU A 258 -40.01 -31.72 -14.63
C LEU A 258 -40.60 -30.70 -15.59
N LYS A 259 -41.71 -31.01 -16.28
CA LYS A 259 -42.44 -30.03 -17.10
C LYS A 259 -42.99 -28.86 -16.29
N MET A 260 -43.44 -29.11 -15.05
CA MET A 260 -43.89 -28.04 -14.16
C MET A 260 -42.71 -27.15 -13.73
N LEU A 261 -41.58 -27.75 -13.35
CA LEU A 261 -40.37 -27.00 -13.00
C LEU A 261 -39.85 -26.20 -14.19
N ASP A 262 -39.86 -26.77 -15.40
CA ASP A 262 -39.52 -26.03 -16.61
C ASP A 262 -40.43 -24.82 -16.83
N ARG A 263 -41.73 -24.92 -16.57
CA ARG A 263 -42.63 -23.76 -16.67
C ARG A 263 -42.34 -22.69 -15.62
N GLU A 264 -41.95 -23.10 -14.41
CA GLU A 264 -41.65 -22.20 -13.30
C GLU A 264 -40.30 -21.49 -13.47
N TYR A 265 -39.26 -22.24 -13.84
CA TYR A 265 -37.87 -21.78 -13.77
C TYR A 265 -37.24 -21.44 -15.12
N LYS A 266 -37.69 -22.02 -16.26
CA LYS A 266 -37.14 -21.65 -17.58
C LYS A 266 -37.66 -20.32 -18.13
N LYS A 267 -38.65 -19.68 -17.48
CA LYS A 267 -39.33 -18.44 -17.93
C LYS A 267 -39.19 -18.22 -19.45
N PHE A 268 -40.09 -18.81 -20.22
CA PHE A 268 -40.09 -18.68 -21.68
C PHE A 268 -40.37 -17.25 -22.19
N ASP A 269 -40.52 -16.26 -21.30
CA ASP A 269 -40.76 -14.85 -21.64
C ASP A 269 -39.46 -14.01 -21.58
N GLU A 270 -38.96 -13.74 -22.79
CA GLU A 270 -38.32 -12.52 -23.30
C GLU A 270 -36.90 -12.08 -22.87
N ASP A 271 -36.38 -12.33 -21.67
CA ASP A 271 -35.16 -11.61 -21.23
C ASP A 271 -33.87 -12.43 -21.03
N THR A 272 -33.79 -13.65 -21.58
CA THR A 272 -32.50 -14.39 -21.63
C THR A 272 -32.10 -14.70 -23.07
N ILE A 273 -30.82 -14.49 -23.38
CA ILE A 273 -30.21 -14.69 -24.72
C ILE A 273 -30.52 -16.10 -25.30
N GLN A 274 -30.70 -17.10 -24.44
CA GLN A 274 -31.09 -18.47 -24.80
C GLN A 274 -32.55 -18.57 -25.32
N GLY A 275 -33.47 -17.76 -24.78
CA GLY A 275 -34.87 -17.71 -25.23
C GLY A 275 -35.00 -17.18 -26.65
N ASN A 276 -34.24 -16.14 -26.99
CA ASN A 276 -34.21 -15.58 -28.35
C ASN A 276 -33.64 -16.57 -29.37
N GLN A 277 -32.59 -17.30 -29.01
CA GLN A 277 -32.02 -18.34 -29.89
C GLN A 277 -33.00 -19.49 -30.16
N TYR A 278 -33.82 -19.85 -29.17
CA TYR A 278 -34.84 -20.89 -29.32
C TYR A 278 -36.07 -20.41 -30.12
N LEU A 279 -36.50 -19.16 -29.93
CA LEU A 279 -37.55 -18.51 -30.74
C LEU A 279 -37.17 -18.45 -32.22
N ASP A 280 -35.93 -18.09 -32.54
CA ASP A 280 -35.42 -18.11 -33.92
C ASP A 280 -35.47 -19.52 -34.53
N MET A 281 -35.16 -20.56 -33.76
CA MET A 281 -35.25 -21.95 -34.23
C MET A 281 -36.70 -22.42 -34.43
N LEU A 282 -37.63 -21.99 -33.58
CA LEU A 282 -39.06 -22.28 -33.73
C LEU A 282 -39.65 -21.57 -34.95
N ASN A 283 -39.30 -20.31 -35.18
CA ASN A 283 -39.76 -19.52 -36.31
C ASN A 283 -39.21 -20.04 -37.65
N LYS A 284 -38.00 -20.60 -37.65
CA LYS A 284 -37.37 -21.17 -38.86
C LYS A 284 -37.99 -22.51 -39.27
N ASN A 285 -38.55 -23.26 -38.32
CA ASN A 285 -39.10 -24.60 -38.54
C ASN A 285 -40.63 -24.63 -38.72
N ASN A 286 -41.30 -23.48 -38.60
CA ASN A 286 -42.74 -23.37 -38.80
C ASN A 286 -43.06 -22.04 -39.53
N PRO A 287 -43.06 -22.01 -40.88
CA PRO A 287 -43.46 -20.81 -41.58
C PRO A 287 -44.97 -20.61 -41.42
N GLN A 288 -45.39 -19.78 -40.47
CA GLN A 288 -46.76 -19.29 -40.44
C GLN A 288 -47.00 -18.29 -41.58
N PRO A 289 -48.22 -18.27 -42.17
CA PRO A 289 -48.54 -17.40 -43.29
C PRO A 289 -48.46 -15.93 -42.88
N LYS A 290 -47.86 -15.14 -43.77
CA LYS A 290 -47.70 -13.69 -43.65
C LYS A 290 -49.08 -13.03 -43.51
N VAL A 291 -49.37 -12.45 -42.35
CA VAL A 291 -50.52 -11.54 -42.21
C VAL A 291 -50.07 -10.20 -42.79
N GLU A 292 -50.70 -9.78 -43.89
CA GLU A 292 -50.50 -8.45 -44.47
C GLU A 292 -50.92 -7.37 -43.47
N GLU A 293 -50.01 -6.44 -43.18
CA GLU A 293 -50.32 -5.22 -42.44
C GLU A 293 -51.37 -4.40 -43.21
N ILE A 294 -52.52 -4.20 -42.56
CA ILE A 294 -53.47 -3.18 -43.00
C ILE A 294 -52.81 -1.82 -42.79
N LYS A 295 -52.53 -1.16 -43.91
CA LYS A 295 -52.01 0.20 -44.01
C LYS A 295 -53.01 1.17 -43.37
N VAL A 296 -52.66 1.77 -42.23
CA VAL A 296 -53.39 2.92 -41.68
C VAL A 296 -52.71 4.20 -42.18
N GLU A 297 -53.44 4.93 -43.01
CA GLU A 297 -53.07 6.25 -43.53
C GLU A 297 -53.02 7.31 -42.43
N ALA A 298 -52.15 8.29 -42.65
CA ALA A 298 -51.89 9.44 -41.79
C ALA A 298 -53.15 10.29 -41.56
N SER A 299 -53.30 10.79 -40.33
CA SER A 299 -54.04 12.02 -40.06
C SER A 299 -53.22 12.98 -39.20
N THR A 300 -53.23 14.21 -39.66
CA THR A 300 -52.46 15.38 -39.25
C THR A 300 -52.92 16.00 -37.93
N SER A 301 -51.95 16.50 -37.16
CA SER A 301 -51.93 17.78 -36.43
C SER A 301 -53.26 18.41 -35.98
N THR A 302 -53.40 18.64 -34.68
CA THR A 302 -53.95 19.91 -34.17
C THR A 302 -53.45 20.20 -32.75
N ALA A 303 -52.65 21.27 -32.61
CA ALA A 303 -52.39 21.94 -31.33
C ALA A 303 -53.44 23.06 -31.11
N PRO A 304 -53.81 23.41 -29.86
CA PRO A 304 -54.68 24.55 -29.61
C PRO A 304 -53.86 25.86 -29.50
N GLN A 305 -54.25 26.90 -30.24
CA GLN A 305 -53.83 28.29 -30.04
C GLN A 305 -54.86 29.06 -29.19
N ALA A 306 -54.37 29.92 -28.31
CA ALA A 306 -55.14 30.87 -27.50
C ALA A 306 -55.50 32.16 -28.28
N PRO A 307 -56.62 32.85 -27.97
CA PRO A 307 -56.94 34.18 -28.52
C PRO A 307 -56.47 35.33 -27.58
N LYS A 308 -55.76 36.35 -28.10
CA LYS A 308 -56.20 37.75 -28.43
C LYS A 308 -56.77 38.55 -27.23
N VAL A 309 -56.33 39.79 -26.93
CA VAL A 309 -56.61 41.11 -27.60
C VAL A 309 -55.72 42.15 -26.86
N SER A 310 -54.74 42.85 -27.48
CA SER A 310 -54.74 44.19 -28.16
C SER A 310 -55.22 45.40 -27.34
N GLU A 311 -54.34 46.40 -27.15
CA GLU A 311 -54.47 47.83 -27.58
C GLU A 311 -55.32 48.71 -26.63
N GLU A 312 -55.09 50.00 -26.40
CA GLU A 312 -54.18 51.02 -26.94
C GLU A 312 -54.19 52.24 -26.00
N ILE A 313 -53.06 52.97 -25.96
CA ILE A 313 -52.85 54.44 -26.03
C ILE A 313 -53.76 55.39 -25.24
N ILE A 314 -53.16 56.44 -24.64
CA ILE A 314 -53.58 57.85 -24.83
C ILE A 314 -52.36 58.78 -24.69
N ILE A 315 -52.48 59.90 -25.40
CA ILE A 315 -51.58 61.01 -25.77
C ILE A 315 -51.13 61.88 -24.57
N GLU A 316 -49.98 62.55 -24.79
CA GLU A 316 -49.23 63.56 -24.00
C GLU A 316 -48.57 63.12 -22.69
#